data_AF-A0A7V9SSQ8-F1
#
_entry.id   AF-A0A7V9SSQ8-F1
#
_cell.length_a   1.000
_cell.length_b   1.000
_cell.length_c   1.000
_cell.angle_alpha   90.00
_cell.angle_beta   90.00
_cell.angle_gamma   90.00
#
_symmetry.space_group_name_H-M   'P 1'
#
loop_
_entity.id
_entity.type
_entity.pdbx_description
1 polymer ?
#
loop_
_entity_poly.entity_id
_entity_poly.type
_entity_poly.pdbx_seq_one_letter_code
_entity_poly.pdbx_strand_id
1 'polypeptide(L)'
;MRPKIITFICVIGYLSVVFTFPQVFSPQIKKLGVFVPAIYGILVAANFIACVGLWYFKQWGVQLYVISIFAKLLFYILSNQMGFGFYFNIILSFIFILILLRFYPKMNQNL
;
A
#
# COMPACT_ATOMS: atom_id res chain seq x y z
N MET A 1 22.81 -6.97 -8.10
CA MET A 1 22.54 -7.34 -6.69
C MET A 1 21.26 -6.66 -6.23
N ARG A 2 20.30 -7.40 -5.66
CA ARG A 2 19.06 -6.82 -5.12
C ARG A 2 19.37 -6.03 -3.84
N PRO A 3 18.95 -4.76 -3.71
CA PRO A 3 19.20 -3.99 -2.48
C PRO A 3 18.43 -4.61 -1.30
N LYS A 4 19.15 -5.00 -0.24
CA LYS A 4 18.55 -5.59 0.99
C LYS A 4 17.45 -4.70 1.59
N ILE A 5 17.57 -3.38 1.43
CA ILE A 5 16.61 -2.37 1.90
C ILE A 5 15.23 -2.57 1.26
N ILE A 6 15.17 -2.93 -0.03
CA ILE A 6 13.91 -3.07 -0.74
C ILE A 6 13.21 -4.37 -0.37
N THR A 7 13.98 -5.42 -0.17
CA THR A 7 13.46 -6.68 0.36
C THR A 7 12.84 -6.46 1.74
N PHE A 8 13.50 -5.70 2.62
CA PHE A 8 12.98 -5.35 3.93
C PHE A 8 11.65 -4.57 3.85
N ILE A 9 11.58 -3.56 2.97
CA ILE A 9 10.35 -2.77 2.74
C ILE A 9 9.21 -3.67 2.20
N CYS A 10 9.51 -4.57 1.26
CA CYS A 10 8.52 -5.48 0.71
C CYS A 10 7.99 -6.45 1.76
N VAL A 11 8.86 -6.99 2.62
CA VAL A 11 8.45 -7.88 3.72
C VAL A 11 7.50 -7.16 4.67
N ILE A 12 7.84 -5.93 5.07
CA ILE A 12 6.94 -5.10 5.90
C ILE A 12 5.61 -4.83 5.17
N GLY A 13 5.67 -4.53 3.86
CA GLY A 13 4.50 -4.32 3.02
C GLY A 13 3.58 -5.54 2.97
N TYR A 14 4.15 -6.74 2.77
CA TYR A 14 3.40 -7.99 2.81
C TYR A 14 2.79 -8.25 4.18
N LEU A 15 3.55 -8.05 5.26
CA LEU A 15 3.04 -8.20 6.63
C LEU A 15 1.83 -7.28 6.85
N SER A 16 1.95 -6.02 6.44
CA SER A 16 0.88 -5.03 6.52
C SER A 16 -0.37 -5.47 5.75
N VAL A 17 -0.22 -6.02 4.54
CA VAL A 17 -1.35 -6.57 3.77
C VAL A 17 -2.03 -7.73 4.51
N VAL A 18 -1.26 -8.66 5.07
CA VAL A 18 -1.81 -9.81 5.81
C VAL A 18 -2.60 -9.35 7.04
N PHE A 19 -2.12 -8.33 7.77
CA PHE A 19 -2.87 -7.75 8.89
C PHE A 19 -4.10 -6.95 8.46
N THR A 20 -4.04 -6.29 7.30
CA THR A 20 -5.16 -5.48 6.78
C THR A 20 -6.26 -6.34 6.18
N PHE A 21 -5.94 -7.53 5.66
CA PHE A 21 -6.91 -8.38 4.96
C PHE A 21 -8.10 -8.82 5.84
N PRO A 22 -7.91 -9.30 7.10
CA PRO A 22 -9.02 -9.57 8.00
C PRO A 22 -9.88 -8.34 8.32
N GLN A 23 -9.28 -7.15 8.32
CA GLN A 23 -10.00 -5.90 8.63
C GLN A 23 -11.06 -5.56 7.57
N VAL A 24 -10.90 -6.05 6.34
CA VAL A 24 -11.91 -5.92 5.27
C VAL A 24 -13.26 -6.51 5.70
N PHE A 25 -13.25 -7.57 6.50
CA PHE A 25 -14.47 -8.22 6.99
C PHE A 25 -14.98 -7.65 8.32
N SER A 26 -14.27 -6.70 8.90
CA SER A 26 -14.62 -6.13 10.20
C SER A 26 -15.96 -5.38 10.16
N PRO A 27 -16.73 -5.40 11.27
CA PRO A 27 -18.00 -4.68 11.35
C PRO A 27 -17.81 -3.16 11.23
N GLN A 28 -16.61 -2.64 11.52
CA GLN A 28 -16.28 -1.22 11.37
C GLN A 28 -16.38 -0.77 9.91
N ILE A 29 -15.92 -1.59 8.95
CA ILE A 29 -15.99 -1.27 7.52
C ILE A 29 -17.38 -1.57 6.95
N LYS A 30 -18.04 -2.63 7.41
CA LYS A 30 -19.42 -2.95 6.97
C LYS A 30 -20.44 -1.87 7.35
N LYS A 31 -20.22 -1.14 8.45
CA LYS A 31 -21.08 -0.03 8.90
C LYS A 31 -21.02 1.21 7.99
N LEU A 32 -19.96 1.36 7.19
CA LEU A 32 -19.78 2.51 6.29
C LEU A 32 -20.58 2.37 4.99
N GLY A 33 -21.00 1.15 4.63
CA GLY A 33 -21.82 0.87 3.45
C GLY A 33 -21.60 -0.53 2.90
N VAL A 34 -22.60 -1.06 2.19
CA VAL A 34 -22.62 -2.45 1.70
C VAL A 34 -21.48 -2.73 0.68
N PHE A 35 -21.10 -1.73 -0.12
CA PHE A 35 -20.04 -1.84 -1.12
C PHE A 35 -18.64 -1.47 -0.62
N VAL A 36 -18.54 -0.89 0.58
CA VAL A 36 -17.28 -0.38 1.15
C VAL A 36 -16.26 -1.51 1.41
N PRO A 37 -16.64 -2.69 1.94
CA PRO A 37 -15.71 -3.82 2.07
C PRO A 37 -15.13 -4.29 0.73
N ALA A 38 -15.91 -4.29 -0.35
CA ALA A 38 -15.44 -4.71 -1.66
C ALA A 38 -14.36 -3.75 -2.20
N ILE A 39 -14.59 -2.44 -2.08
CA ILE A 39 -13.62 -1.41 -2.47
C ILE A 39 -12.35 -1.53 -1.62
N TYR A 40 -12.49 -1.73 -0.31
CA TYR A 40 -11.35 -1.90 0.59
C TYR A 40 -10.55 -3.17 0.27
N GLY A 41 -11.21 -4.25 -0.11
CA GLY A 41 -10.55 -5.47 -0.60
C GLY A 41 -9.72 -5.23 -1.87
N ILE A 42 -10.26 -4.48 -2.84
CA ILE A 42 -9.54 -4.11 -4.07
C ILE A 42 -8.31 -3.26 -3.74
N LEU A 43 -8.42 -2.31 -2.80
CA LEU A 43 -7.29 -1.49 -2.32
C LEU A 43 -6.18 -2.34 -1.69
N VAL A 44 -6.54 -3.34 -0.89
CA VAL A 44 -5.57 -4.27 -0.28
C VAL A 44 -4.91 -5.13 -1.35
N ALA A 45 -5.68 -5.63 -2.33
CA ALA A 45 -5.15 -6.41 -3.45
C ALA A 45 -4.21 -5.59 -4.35
N ALA A 46 -4.54 -4.33 -4.66
CA ALA A 46 -3.67 -3.44 -5.41
C ALA A 46 -2.34 -3.20 -4.69
N ASN A 47 -2.38 -2.99 -3.37
CA ASN A 47 -1.19 -2.83 -2.55
C ASN A 47 -0.33 -4.11 -2.52
N PHE A 48 -0.96 -5.29 -2.54
CA PHE A 48 -0.25 -6.58 -2.65
C PHE A 48 0.45 -6.73 -4.00
N ILE A 49 -0.25 -6.46 -5.10
CA ILE A 49 0.32 -6.51 -6.46
C ILE A 49 1.50 -5.52 -6.59
N ALA A 50 1.38 -4.33 -6.00
CA ALA A 50 2.46 -3.37 -5.93
C ALA A 50 3.69 -3.92 -5.19
N CYS A 51 3.50 -4.60 -4.06
CA CYS A 51 4.58 -5.27 -3.32
C CYS A 51 5.25 -6.38 -4.14
N VAL A 52 4.48 -7.14 -4.93
CA VAL A 52 5.01 -8.13 -5.88
C VAL A 52 5.89 -7.44 -6.93
N GLY A 53 5.42 -6.34 -7.54
CA GLY A 53 6.19 -5.58 -8.52
C GLY A 53 7.49 -5.00 -7.96
N LEU A 54 7.45 -4.51 -6.72
CA LEU A 54 8.63 -4.04 -5.97
C LEU A 54 9.63 -5.16 -5.68
N TRP A 55 9.14 -6.38 -5.38
CA TRP A 55 9.99 -7.54 -5.12
C TRP A 55 10.82 -7.94 -6.35
N TYR A 56 10.22 -7.85 -7.53
CA TYR A 56 10.92 -8.06 -8.81
C TYR A 56 11.71 -6.84 -9.28
N PHE A 57 11.75 -5.76 -8.48
CA PHE A 57 12.50 -4.55 -8.75
C PHE A 57 12.12 -3.89 -10.10
N LYS A 58 10.83 -3.99 -10.45
CA LYS A 58 10.23 -3.36 -11.64
C LYS A 58 9.71 -1.97 -11.30
N GLN A 59 9.92 -1.00 -12.20
CA GLN A 59 9.44 0.38 -12.01
C GLN A 59 7.91 0.48 -11.89
N TRP A 60 7.16 -0.36 -12.62
CA TRP A 60 5.69 -0.38 -12.53
C TRP A 60 5.19 -0.75 -11.14
N GLY A 61 5.96 -1.53 -10.37
CA GLY A 61 5.65 -1.84 -8.98
C GLY A 61 5.64 -0.60 -8.08
N VAL A 62 6.60 0.32 -8.29
CA VAL A 62 6.64 1.60 -7.56
C VAL A 62 5.46 2.48 -7.93
N GLN A 63 5.12 2.55 -9.22
CA GLN A 63 3.98 3.34 -9.70
C GLN A 63 2.65 2.83 -9.09
N LEU A 64 2.43 1.51 -9.12
CA LEU A 64 1.27 0.89 -8.48
C LEU A 64 1.26 1.10 -6.96
N TYR A 65 2.42 1.10 -6.31
CA TYR A 65 2.52 1.33 -4.88
C TYR A 65 2.07 2.75 -4.51
N VAL A 66 2.56 3.75 -5.24
CA VAL A 66 2.16 5.15 -5.07
C VAL A 66 0.66 5.34 -5.33
N ILE A 67 0.14 4.77 -6.41
CA ILE A 67 -1.29 4.82 -6.74
C ILE A 67 -2.13 4.15 -5.62
N SER A 68 -1.70 2.99 -5.11
CA SER A 68 -2.41 2.26 -4.06
C SER A 68 -2.45 3.04 -2.74
N ILE A 69 -1.36 3.72 -2.37
CA ILE A 69 -1.33 4.61 -1.21
C ILE A 69 -2.27 5.78 -1.40
N PHE A 70 -2.26 6.42 -2.57
CA PHE A 70 -3.12 7.56 -2.85
C PHE A 70 -4.59 7.17 -2.83
N ALA A 71 -4.93 6.01 -3.40
CA ALA A 71 -6.28 5.46 -3.36
C ALA A 71 -6.71 5.11 -1.93
N LYS A 72 -5.82 4.56 -1.09
CA LYS A 72 -6.08 4.31 0.34
C LYS A 72 -6.33 5.61 1.10
N LEU A 73 -5.51 6.64 0.84
CA LEU A 73 -5.64 7.95 1.46
C LEU A 73 -7.01 8.56 1.14
N LEU A 74 -7.39 8.54 -0.14
CA LEU A 74 -8.67 9.06 -0.62
C LEU A 74 -9.84 8.30 0.03
N PHE A 75 -9.74 6.97 0.12
CA PHE A 75 -10.74 6.13 0.79
C PHE A 75 -10.91 6.48 2.29
N TYR A 76 -9.81 6.70 3.00
CA TYR A 76 -9.87 7.08 4.43
C TYR A 76 -10.47 8.47 4.64
N ILE A 77 -10.18 9.43 3.75
CA ILE A 77 -10.78 10.77 3.77
C ILE A 77 -12.28 10.68 3.52
N LEU A 78 -12.71 9.95 2.48
CA LEU A 78 -14.13 9.73 2.15
C LEU A 78 -14.90 9.05 3.30
N SER A 79 -14.25 8.10 3.98
CA SER A 79 -14.85 7.35 5.09
C SER A 79 -14.79 8.10 6.42
N ASN A 80 -14.24 9.32 6.44
CA ASN A 80 -14.02 10.16 7.61
C ASN A 80 -13.34 9.44 8.80
N GLN A 81 -12.52 8.43 8.52
CA GLN A 81 -11.80 7.67 9.55
C GLN A 81 -10.46 8.34 9.87
N MET A 82 -10.52 9.53 10.47
CA MET A 82 -9.36 10.32 10.89
C MET A 82 -8.83 9.91 12.27
N GLY A 83 -8.60 8.61 12.47
CA GLY A 83 -8.04 8.10 13.72
C GLY A 83 -6.52 8.29 13.81
N PHE A 84 -5.94 8.04 14.99
CA PHE A 84 -4.47 8.06 15.18
C PHE A 84 -3.71 7.16 14.18
N GLY A 85 -4.28 5.99 13.86
CA GLY A 85 -3.72 5.07 12.88
C GLY A 85 -3.62 5.63 11.46
N PHE A 86 -4.49 6.59 11.08
CA PHE A 86 -4.46 7.25 9.78
C PHE A 86 -3.23 8.17 9.65
N TYR A 87 -3.00 9.03 10.65
CA TYR A 87 -1.84 9.91 10.68
C TYR A 87 -0.53 9.12 10.67
N PHE A 88 -0.45 8.04 11.46
CA PHE A 88 0.71 7.15 11.46
C PHE A 88 0.93 6.49 10.09
N ASN A 89 -0.14 6.01 9.43
CA ASN A 89 -0.04 5.40 8.10
C ASN A 89 0.45 6.41 7.05
N ILE A 90 0.00 7.66 7.11
CA ILE A 90 0.43 8.72 6.19
C ILE A 90 1.93 8.96 6.34
N ILE A 91 2.41 9.18 7.55
CA ILE A 91 3.83 9.48 7.81
C ILE A 91 4.71 8.32 7.32
N LEU A 92 4.33 7.09 7.66
CA LEU A 92 5.07 5.89 7.24
C LEU A 92 5.05 5.69 5.72
N SER A 93 3.90 5.91 5.09
CA SER A 93 3.75 5.86 3.63
C SER A 93 4.62 6.90 2.93
N PHE A 94 4.72 8.11 3.49
CA PHE A 94 5.54 9.19 2.95
C PHE A 94 7.04 8.83 2.99
N ILE A 95 7.49 8.26 4.12
CA ILE A 95 8.87 7.76 4.27
C ILE A 95 9.15 6.66 3.25
N PHE A 96 8.24 5.71 3.09
CA PHE A 96 8.40 4.62 2.12
C PHE A 96 8.43 5.11 0.68
N ILE A 97 7.58 6.08 0.32
CA ILE A 97 7.62 6.72 -1.00
C ILE A 97 8.95 7.41 -1.23
N LEU A 98 9.45 8.21 -0.28
CA LEU A 98 10.74 8.90 -0.43
C LEU A 98 11.90 7.92 -0.65
N ILE A 99 11.93 6.81 0.10
CA ILE A 99 12.94 5.77 -0.07
C ILE A 99 12.80 5.11 -1.45
N LEU A 100 11.58 4.72 -1.84
CA LEU A 100 11.32 4.08 -3.14
C LEU A 100 11.67 5.00 -4.31
N LEU A 101 11.38 6.30 -4.22
CA LEU A 101 11.69 7.29 -5.25
C LEU A 101 13.21 7.45 -5.43
N ARG A 102 13.98 7.35 -4.35
CA ARG A 102 15.46 7.34 -4.41
C ARG A 102 16.02 6.10 -5.13
N PHE A 103 15.32 4.96 -5.05
CA PHE A 103 15.69 3.73 -5.76
C PHE A 103 15.06 3.60 -7.16
N TYR A 104 14.10 4.47 -7.50
CA TYR A 104 13.41 4.50 -8.78
C TYR A 104 14.34 4.57 -10.01
N PRO A 105 15.35 5.47 -10.09
CA PRO A 105 16.24 5.54 -11.26
C PRO A 105 17.16 4.32 -11.39
N LYS A 106 17.30 3.51 -10.33
CA LYS A 106 18.09 2.28 -10.34
C LYS A 106 17.26 1.06 -10.73
N MET A 107 15.94 1.17 -10.79
CA MET A 107 15.04 0.08 -11.17
C MET A 107 14.97 -0.09 -12.68
N ASN A 108 14.89 -1.34 -13.12
CA ASN A 108 14.90 -1.67 -14.54
C ASN A 108 13.58 -1.24 -15.20
N GLN A 109 13.69 -0.53 -16.32
CA GLN A 109 12.57 0.00 -17.11
C GLN A 109 11.81 -1.08 -17.91
N ASN A 110 12.27 -2.33 -17.91
CA ASN A 110 11.74 -3.35 -18.80
C ASN A 110 10.24 -3.60 -18.57
N LEU A 111 9.46 -3.00 -19.48
CA LEU A 111 8.09 -3.39 -19.83
C LEU A 111 8.01 -4.92 -19.87
#